data_AF-A0A162K4H4-F1
#
_entry.id   AF-A0A162K4H4-F1
#
_cell.length_a   1.000
_cell.length_b   1.000
_cell.length_c   1.000
_cell.angle_alpha   90.00
_cell.angle_beta   90.00
_cell.angle_gamma   90.00
#
_symmetry.space_group_name_H-M   'P 1'
#
loop_
_entity.id
_entity.type
_entity.pdbx_description
1 polymer ?
#
loop_
_entity_poly.entity_id
_entity_poly.type
_entity_poly.pdbx_seq_one_letter_code
_entity_poly.pdbx_strand_id
1 'polypeptide(L)' 'MTQTHQVVADLGRSVGITDLSPHVLRHTFATAMLRRGADLVLVAELLGHARTDTTRVYTKPTKTDRLRAVELLPGDS' A
#
# COMPACT_ATOMS: atom_id res chain seq x y z
N MET A 1 -14.96 12.04 -16.27
CA MET A 1 -13.66 11.39 -15.96
C MET A 1 -12.60 12.48 -15.90
N THR A 2 -12.03 12.71 -14.74
CA THR A 2 -11.19 13.88 -14.40
C THR A 2 -9.85 13.84 -15.14
N GLN A 3 -9.39 14.99 -15.67
CA GLN A 3 -8.17 15.18 -16.47
C GLN A 3 -6.94 14.39 -15.98
N THR A 4 -6.76 14.27 -14.66
CA THR A 4 -5.69 13.51 -14.00
C THR A 4 -5.65 12.03 -14.38
N HIS A 5 -6.80 11.38 -14.52
CA HIS A 5 -6.86 9.96 -14.88
C HIS A 5 -6.36 9.72 -16.30
N GLN A 6 -6.68 10.64 -17.23
CA GLN A 6 -6.26 10.54 -18.61
C GLN A 6 -4.75 10.71 -18.74
N VAL A 7 -4.17 11.71 -18.06
CA VAL A 7 -2.71 11.95 -18.07
C VAL A 7 -1.93 10.73 -17.60
N VAL A 8 -2.37 10.10 -16.50
CA VAL A 8 -1.71 8.90 -15.97
C VAL A 8 -1.86 7.72 -16.92
N ALA A 9 -3.03 7.53 -17.53
CA ALA A 9 -3.24 6.48 -18.52
C ALA A 9 -2.39 6.69 -19.77
N ASP A 10 -2.22 7.95 -20.22
CA ASP A 10 -1.41 8.30 -21.39
C ASP A 10 0.08 8.04 -21.14
N LEU A 11 0.55 8.39 -19.95
CA LEU A 11 1.92 8.07 -19.51
C LEU A 11 2.14 6.56 -19.43
N GLY A 12 1.17 5.79 -18.94
CA GLY A 12 1.25 4.32 -18.93
C GLY A 12 1.45 3.76 -20.33
N ARG A 13 0.65 4.25 -21.30
CA ARG A 13 0.76 3.83 -22.70
C ARG A 13 2.10 4.18 -23.33
N SER A 14 2.70 5.34 -23.01
CA SER A 14 3.98 5.74 -23.59
C SER A 14 5.16 4.88 -23.14
N VAL A 15 5.05 4.20 -21.99
CA VAL A 15 6.08 3.28 -21.46
C VAL A 15 5.66 1.80 -21.53
N GLY A 16 4.56 1.48 -22.22
CA GLY A 16 4.09 0.10 -22.41
C GLY A 16 3.41 -0.54 -21.18
N ILE A 17 2.96 0.26 -20.21
CA ILE A 17 2.20 -0.22 -19.05
C ILE A 17 0.70 -0.03 -19.32
N THR A 18 -0.04 -1.14 -19.36
CA THR A 18 -1.51 -1.13 -19.47
C THR A 18 -2.16 -0.91 -18.10
N ASP A 19 -3.37 -0.35 -18.09
CA ASP A 19 -4.19 -0.14 -16.88
C ASP A 19 -3.57 0.73 -15.77
N LEU A 20 -2.57 1.55 -16.12
CA LEU A 20 -2.00 2.52 -15.19
C LEU A 20 -3.05 3.57 -14.83
N SER A 21 -3.34 3.70 -13.55
CA SER A 21 -4.28 4.68 -13.01
C SER A 21 -3.75 5.31 -11.72
N PRO A 22 -4.27 6.48 -11.31
CA PRO A 22 -3.91 7.08 -10.02
C PRO A 22 -4.14 6.15 -8.82
N HIS A 23 -5.14 5.26 -8.91
CA HIS A 23 -5.43 4.30 -7.84
C HIS A 23 -4.38 3.19 -7.76
N VAL A 24 -3.91 2.67 -8.90
CA VAL A 24 -2.83 1.66 -8.98
C VAL A 24 -1.52 2.24 -8.42
N LEU A 25 -1.19 3.49 -8.76
CA LEU A 25 -0.01 4.17 -8.23
C LEU A 25 -0.08 4.35 -6.71
N ARG A 26 -1.22 4.84 -6.19
CA ARG A 26 -1.46 4.98 -4.74
C ARG A 26 -1.29 3.64 -4.02
N HIS A 27 -1.86 2.57 -4.56
CA HIS A 27 -1.78 1.25 -3.95
C HIS A 27 -0.33 0.72 -3.95
N THR A 28 0.38 0.87 -5.08
CA THR A 28 1.77 0.44 -5.22
C THR A 28 2.68 1.15 -4.21
N PHE A 29 2.54 2.48 -4.06
CA PHE A 29 3.27 3.26 -3.08
C PHE A 29 3.02 2.78 -1.64
N ALA A 30 1.74 2.66 -1.26
CA ALA A 30 1.36 2.24 0.10
C ALA A 30 1.90 0.84 0.44
N THR A 31 1.72 -0.11 -0.46
CA THR A 31 2.18 -1.49 -0.28
C THR A 31 3.71 -1.58 -0.23
N ALA A 32 4.42 -0.83 -1.08
CA ALA A 32 5.88 -0.84 -1.10
C ALA A 32 6.47 -0.29 0.21
N MET A 33 5.91 0.81 0.74
CA MET A 33 6.35 1.41 2.00
C MET A 33 6.12 0.46 3.18
N LEU A 34 4.91 -0.08 3.33
CA LEU A 34 4.58 -0.99 4.44
C LEU A 34 5.40 -2.28 4.40
N ARG A 35 5.65 -2.84 3.21
CA ARG A 35 6.51 -4.04 3.06
C ARG A 35 7.96 -3.78 3.43
N ARG A 36 8.42 -2.53 3.34
CA ARG A 36 9.76 -2.10 3.78
C ARG A 36 9.81 -1.74 5.27
N GLY A 37 8.72 -1.95 6.01
CA GLY A 37 8.64 -1.68 7.44
C GLY A 37 8.34 -0.22 7.79
N ALA A 38 7.88 0.59 6.83
CA ALA A 38 7.44 1.95 7.14
C ALA A 38 6.21 1.92 8.05
N ASP A 39 6.13 2.89 8.96
CA ASP A 39 5.02 3.04 9.88
C ASP A 39 3.69 3.36 9.15
N LEU A 40 2.59 2.79 9.63
CA LEU A 40 1.27 2.95 9.01
C LEU A 40 0.77 4.39 9.07
N VAL A 41 1.05 5.12 10.15
CA VAL A 41 0.65 6.51 10.34
C VAL A 41 1.41 7.37 9.34
N LEU A 42 2.73 7.16 9.22
CA LEU A 42 3.56 7.85 8.24
C LEU A 42 3.06 7.63 6.80
N VAL A 43 2.71 6.39 6.43
CA VAL A 43 2.16 6.10 5.09
C VAL A 43 0.80 6.77 4.89
N ALA A 44 -0.05 6.87 5.91
CA ALA A 44 -1.35 7.54 5.82
C ALA A 44 -1.21 9.06 5.62
N GLU A 45 -0.27 9.70 6.33
CA GLU A 45 0.05 11.12 6.18
C GLU A 45 0.54 11.44 4.77
N LEU A 46 1.48 10.64 4.24
CA LEU A 46 2.01 10.82 2.88
C LEU A 46 0.95 10.65 1.78
N LEU A 47 -0.10 9.88 2.05
CA LEU A 47 -1.23 9.68 1.14
C LEU A 47 -2.32 10.76 1.28
N GLY A 48 -2.20 11.65 2.26
CA GLY A 48 -3.19 12.68 2.58
C GLY A 48 -4.52 12.10 3.09
N HIS A 49 -4.48 10.93 3.74
CA HIS A 49 -5.70 10.30 4.25
C HIS A 49 -6.14 10.96 5.57
N ALA A 50 -7.30 11.62 5.56
CA ALA A 50 -7.88 12.26 6.75
C ALA A 50 -8.30 11.25 7.85
N ARG A 51 -8.38 9.96 7.53
CA ARG A 51 -8.61 8.85 8.47
C ARG A 51 -7.67 7.69 8.15
N THR A 52 -6.99 7.15 9.15
CA THR A 52 -6.08 6.00 9.01
C THR A 52 -6.81 4.71 8.62
N ASP A 53 -8.12 4.63 8.83
CA ASP A 53 -8.97 3.50 8.44
C ASP A 53 -8.87 3.16 6.95
N THR A 54 -8.68 4.15 6.06
CA THR A 54 -8.51 3.90 4.62
C THR A 54 -7.15 3.31 4.27
N THR A 55 -6.14 3.48 5.13
CA THR A 55 -4.80 2.89 4.95
C THR A 55 -4.71 1.49 5.55
N ARG A 56 -5.59 1.15 6.51
CA ARG A 56 -5.65 -0.19 7.15
C ARG A 56 -5.87 -1.33 6.16
N VAL A 57 -6.46 -1.05 4.99
CA VAL A 57 -6.60 -2.04 3.91
C VAL A 57 -5.25 -2.60 3.44
N TYR A 58 -4.17 -1.83 3.59
CA TYR A 58 -2.82 -2.20 3.14
C TYR A 58 -1.99 -2.95 4.19
N THR A 59 -2.44 -3.04 5.44
CA THR A 59 -1.73 -3.75 6.52
C THR A 59 -2.29 -5.13 6.81
N LYS A 60 -3.09 -5.70 5.91
CA LYS A 60 -3.60 -7.08 6.09
C LYS A 60 -2.42 -8.04 6.23
N PRO A 61 -2.21 -8.64 7.43
CA PRO A 61 -1.07 -9.52 7.64
C PRO A 61 -1.24 -10.77 6.79
N THR A 62 -0.16 -11.20 6.14
CA THR A 62 -0.12 -12.45 5.39
C THR A 62 -0.17 -13.64 6.34
N LYS A 63 -0.40 -14.85 5.80
CA LYS A 63 -0.34 -16.08 6.59
C LYS A 63 1.03 -16.23 7.27
N THR A 64 2.11 -15.87 6.57
CA THR A 64 3.48 -15.93 7.07
C THR A 64 3.73 -14.95 8.22
N ASP A 65 3.21 -13.72 8.12
CA ASP A 65 3.35 -12.71 9.19
C ASP A 65 2.69 -13.18 10.48
N ARG A 66 1.54 -13.86 10.38
CA ARG A 66 0.82 -14.43 11.53
C ARG A 66 1.59 -15.57 12.17
N LEU A 67 2.21 -16.45 11.38
CA LEU A 67 2.99 -17.58 11.90
C LEU A 67 4.21 -17.09 12.68
N ARG A 68 4.97 -16.12 12.13
CA ARG A 68 6.10 -15.49 12.84
C ARG A 68 5.68 -14.84 14.16
N ALA A 69 4.53 -14.17 14.18
CA ALA A 69 4.05 -13.53 15.41
C ALA A 69 3.80 -14.54 16.53
N VAL A 70 3.35 -15.76 16.20
CA VAL A 70 3.16 -16.85 17.17
C VAL A 70 4.50 -17.45 17.61
N GLU A 71 5.45 -17.63 16.70
CA GLU A 71 6.81 -18.14 17.01
C GLU A 71 7.59 -17.23 17.96
N LEU A 72 7.29 -15.93 17.96
CA LEU A 72 7.93 -14.93 18.83
C LEU A 72 7.32 -14.85 20.23
N LEU A 73 6.21 -15.55 20.49
CA LEU A 73 5.68 -15.64 21.85
C LEU A 73 6.67 -16.48 22.68
N PRO A 74 7.21 -15.96 23.79
CA PRO A 74 8.02 -16.78 24.68
C PRO A 74 7.16 -17.95 25.13
N GLY A 75 7.57 -19.17 24.78
CA GLY A 75 6.90 -20.36 25.25
C GLY A 75 6.97 -20.37 26.77
N ASP A 76 5.81 -20.47 27.43
CA ASP A 76 5.70 -20.68 28.87
C ASP A 76 6.63 -21.85 29.26
N SER A 77 7.82 -21.49 29.75
CA SER A 77 8.84 -22.39 30.30
C SER A 77 8.89 -22.17 31.80
#